data_AF-A0A6C2YU62-F1
#
_entry.id   AF-A0A6C2YU62-F1
#
_cell.length_a   1.000
_cell.length_b   1.000
_cell.length_c   1.000
_cell.angle_alpha   90.00
_cell.angle_beta   90.00
_cell.angle_gamma   90.00
#
_symmetry.space_group_name_H-M   'P 1'
#
loop_
_entity.id
_entity.type
_entity.pdbx_description
1 polymer ?
#
loop_
_entity_poly.entity_id
_entity_poly.type
_entity_poly.pdbx_seq_one_letter_code
_entity_poly.pdbx_strand_id
1 'polypeptide(L)'
;MSVAIAREELRQLVTTARDRILADLLATRSPAGNWVGELSTSALSTATAIMALTMVQRHHPQHPDYSRWIQQGRDWLIANQNADGGWGDTVRNSSNISTSMLVWAALTVSLSDFPTTSTYRQLQQYLHHNYGKTPAELADSIRKRYGKDHTFSVPILTMCALAGLVDWREVPRLPFELACLPQSWYRFARLPVVSYALPALIAIGQCIHTHRGHWNPMMRVLRSLARKPSLTVLRRIQPESGGYLEAAPLTSFVSMSLASIGQADHPVVKAGIQFLLDGVREDGSWPIDTNLSIWVTTLSIQAIVQADAWEQVPNRDALREWLISQQTQTQHPFTGAAPGAWGWSDLSGSVPDADDTPGALIALAKIGNLAEALPRAREGIRWLCDLQNRDGGWPTFCKGWGLLPFDRSGADLTAHAIRAFVIWQPHLNADDPLIPRMQRAISAGFRYLQSQQRADGSWLPLWFGNQHSATEDNPTYGTARVLAAYRDAGRTGEAAAQTGAKWLHSLQNRDGGWGGDAHTPSSVEETALAVEALMAMDDAAWNPAIERGLTYLAQRIHEGAHLTATPIGFYFAKLWYFEQCYPLTFGLSALGSGVRWLNR
;
A
#
# COMPACT_ATOMS: atom_id res chain seq x y z
N MET A 1 25.18 -19.32 23.12
CA MET A 1 26.53 -19.36 22.50
C MET A 1 26.35 -20.04 21.15
N SER A 2 26.33 -19.26 20.06
CA SER A 2 26.24 -19.82 18.71
C SER A 2 27.62 -20.33 18.32
N VAL A 3 27.73 -21.60 17.92
CA VAL A 3 28.94 -22.14 17.29
C VAL A 3 29.13 -21.34 16.00
N ALA A 4 30.31 -20.74 15.80
CA ALA A 4 30.61 -20.06 14.55
C ALA A 4 30.58 -21.11 13.42
N ILE A 5 29.54 -21.03 12.57
CA ILE A 5 29.42 -21.85 11.37
C ILE A 5 30.61 -21.51 10.47
N ALA A 6 31.29 -22.52 9.92
CA ALA A 6 32.40 -22.25 9.02
C ALA A 6 31.88 -21.48 7.78
N ARG A 7 32.63 -20.50 7.27
CA ARG A 7 32.19 -19.65 6.14
C ARG A 7 31.73 -20.47 4.93
N GLU A 8 32.34 -21.63 4.69
CA GLU A 8 31.93 -22.56 3.63
C GLU A 8 30.58 -23.24 3.92
N GLU A 9 30.34 -23.68 5.16
CA GLU A 9 29.04 -24.22 5.56
C GLU A 9 27.93 -23.17 5.43
N LEU A 10 28.22 -21.92 5.82
CA LEU A 10 27.29 -20.81 5.63
C LEU A 10 27.01 -20.55 4.14
N ARG A 11 28.04 -20.60 3.28
CA ARG A 11 27.88 -20.47 1.83
C ARG A 11 26.96 -21.53 1.26
N GLN A 12 27.13 -22.79 1.65
CA GLN A 12 26.26 -23.89 1.22
C GLN A 12 24.81 -23.69 1.70
N LEU A 13 24.64 -23.28 2.96
CA LEU A 13 23.33 -23.02 3.55
C LEU A 13 22.59 -21.88 2.83
N VAL A 14 23.27 -20.75 2.59
CA VAL A 14 22.73 -19.58 1.87
C VAL A 14 22.39 -19.92 0.42
N THR A 15 23.27 -20.67 -0.26
CA THR A 15 23.04 -21.15 -1.64
C THR A 15 21.79 -22.00 -1.72
N THR A 16 21.64 -22.97 -0.82
CA THR A 16 20.47 -23.86 -0.77
C THR A 16 19.18 -23.09 -0.52
N ALA A 17 19.20 -22.13 0.42
CA ALA A 17 18.05 -21.29 0.71
C ALA A 17 17.68 -20.39 -0.49
N ARG A 18 18.68 -19.82 -1.18
CA ARG A 18 18.48 -19.00 -2.39
C ARG A 18 17.80 -19.81 -3.49
N ASP A 19 18.26 -21.03 -3.74
CA ASP A 19 17.74 -21.86 -4.82
C ASP A 19 16.30 -22.30 -4.52
N ARG A 20 15.99 -22.61 -3.25
CA ARG A 20 14.62 -22.89 -2.81
C ARG A 20 13.68 -21.70 -3.00
N ILE A 21 14.06 -20.52 -2.51
CA ILE A 21 13.18 -19.34 -2.60
C ILE A 21 13.02 -18.86 -4.04
N LEU A 22 14.03 -19.05 -4.90
CA LEU A 22 13.92 -18.82 -6.35
C LEU A 22 12.88 -19.75 -6.98
N ALA A 23 12.95 -21.05 -6.68
CA ALA A 23 11.97 -22.01 -7.20
C ALA A 23 10.55 -21.67 -6.75
N ASP A 24 10.36 -21.33 -5.48
CA ASP A 24 9.06 -20.94 -4.93
C ASP A 24 8.55 -19.64 -5.59
N LEU A 25 9.41 -18.64 -5.79
CA LEU A 25 9.04 -17.40 -6.49
C LEU A 25 8.67 -17.64 -7.97
N LEU A 26 9.39 -18.50 -8.68
CA LEU A 26 9.06 -18.82 -10.07
C LEU A 26 7.73 -19.58 -10.18
N ALA A 27 7.37 -20.36 -9.16
CA ALA A 27 6.11 -21.09 -9.10
C ALA A 27 4.87 -20.19 -8.88
N THR A 28 5.04 -18.98 -8.34
CA THR A 28 3.94 -18.02 -8.13
C THR A 28 3.60 -17.17 -9.37
N ARG A 29 4.21 -17.44 -10.53
CA ARG A 29 3.95 -16.69 -11.77
C ARG A 29 2.57 -17.01 -12.33
N SER A 30 1.95 -16.00 -12.94
CA SER A 30 0.72 -16.17 -13.71
C SER A 30 0.99 -16.90 -15.03
N PRO A 31 -0.06 -17.40 -15.72
CA PRO A 31 0.07 -17.91 -17.09
C PRO A 31 0.63 -16.88 -18.09
N ALA A 32 0.43 -15.59 -17.85
CA ALA A 32 0.99 -14.51 -18.67
C ALA A 32 2.48 -14.23 -18.35
N GLY A 33 3.04 -14.90 -17.34
CA GLY A 33 4.45 -14.83 -16.99
C GLY A 33 4.84 -13.68 -16.06
N ASN A 34 3.92 -12.79 -15.70
CA ASN A 34 4.11 -11.79 -14.64
C ASN A 34 3.75 -12.37 -13.26
N TRP A 35 3.98 -11.62 -12.20
CA TRP A 35 3.50 -11.92 -10.85
C TRP A 35 2.26 -11.07 -10.58
N VAL A 36 1.19 -11.70 -10.08
CA VAL A 36 0.00 -10.97 -9.62
C VAL A 36 0.09 -10.69 -8.12
N GLY A 37 0.73 -11.62 -7.39
CA GLY A 37 0.76 -11.61 -5.92
C GLY A 37 -0.57 -12.06 -5.32
N GLU A 38 -0.62 -12.09 -3.99
CA GLU A 38 -1.86 -12.34 -3.24
C GLU A 38 -1.87 -11.50 -1.97
N LEU A 39 -2.53 -10.34 -2.04
CA LEU A 39 -2.76 -9.49 -0.89
C LEU A 39 -3.48 -10.25 0.22
N SER A 40 -3.30 -9.84 1.46
CA SER A 40 -4.04 -10.42 2.58
C SER A 40 -5.55 -10.20 2.47
N THR A 41 -6.32 -11.22 2.85
CA THR A 41 -7.75 -11.07 3.18
C THR A 41 -7.92 -10.04 4.29
N SER A 42 -8.95 -9.19 4.19
CA SER A 42 -9.15 -8.05 5.08
C SER A 42 -10.54 -8.05 5.72
N ALA A 43 -10.59 -8.05 7.06
CA ALA A 43 -11.85 -7.95 7.79
C ALA A 43 -12.52 -6.59 7.57
N LEU A 44 -11.73 -5.52 7.43
CA LEU A 44 -12.22 -4.20 7.08
C LEU A 44 -12.90 -4.21 5.71
N SER A 45 -12.22 -4.72 4.69
CA SER A 45 -12.71 -4.72 3.31
C SER A 45 -13.96 -5.60 3.18
N THR A 46 -13.92 -6.78 3.80
CA THR A 46 -15.05 -7.71 3.88
C THR A 46 -16.27 -7.06 4.55
N ALA A 47 -16.10 -6.38 5.68
CA ALA A 47 -17.18 -5.67 6.35
C ALA A 47 -17.79 -4.58 5.47
N THR A 48 -16.95 -3.77 4.81
CA THR A 48 -17.44 -2.71 3.92
C THR A 48 -18.18 -3.27 2.70
N ALA A 49 -17.69 -4.36 2.10
CA ALA A 49 -18.33 -5.02 0.97
C ALA A 49 -19.71 -5.60 1.34
N ILE A 50 -19.80 -6.29 2.48
CA ILE A 50 -21.08 -6.80 3.02
C ILE A 50 -22.07 -5.66 3.25
N MET A 51 -21.63 -4.55 3.84
CA MET A 51 -22.47 -3.37 4.06
C MET A 51 -22.99 -2.81 2.73
N ALA A 52 -22.12 -2.67 1.72
CA ALA A 52 -22.52 -2.18 0.40
C ALA A 52 -23.54 -3.10 -0.29
N LEU A 53 -23.26 -4.41 -0.34
CA LEU A 53 -24.19 -5.41 -0.89
C LEU A 53 -25.53 -5.41 -0.14
N THR A 54 -25.50 -5.32 1.20
CA THR A 54 -26.70 -5.28 2.03
C THR A 54 -27.55 -4.03 1.76
N MET A 55 -26.92 -2.85 1.63
CA MET A 55 -27.64 -1.60 1.33
C MET A 55 -28.31 -1.66 -0.04
N VAL A 56 -27.65 -2.22 -1.05
CA VAL A 56 -28.22 -2.39 -2.40
C VAL A 56 -29.34 -3.44 -2.39
N GLN A 57 -29.14 -4.59 -1.73
CA GLN A 57 -30.16 -5.65 -1.59
C GLN A 57 -31.45 -5.13 -0.96
N ARG A 58 -31.35 -4.27 0.06
CA ARG A 58 -32.52 -3.66 0.70
C ARG A 58 -33.33 -2.79 -0.25
N HIS A 59 -32.69 -2.18 -1.25
CA HIS A 59 -33.41 -1.40 -2.25
C HIS A 59 -34.13 -2.29 -3.27
N HIS A 60 -33.55 -3.46 -3.58
CA HIS A 60 -34.12 -4.45 -4.49
C HIS A 60 -34.23 -5.84 -3.84
N PRO A 61 -35.25 -6.10 -3.00
CA PRO A 61 -35.32 -7.35 -2.23
C PRO A 61 -35.41 -8.63 -3.08
N GLN A 62 -35.78 -8.52 -4.36
CA GLN A 62 -36.01 -9.69 -5.22
C GLN A 62 -34.94 -9.88 -6.30
N HIS A 63 -34.22 -8.83 -6.76
CA HIS A 63 -33.20 -8.97 -7.81
C HIS A 63 -32.23 -7.77 -7.88
N PRO A 64 -30.92 -7.98 -8.11
CA PRO A 64 -30.20 -9.27 -8.00
C PRO A 64 -30.16 -9.77 -6.55
N ASP A 65 -29.99 -11.08 -6.37
CA ASP A 65 -29.83 -11.68 -5.04
C ASP A 65 -28.34 -11.79 -4.68
N TYR A 66 -27.91 -10.97 -3.72
CA TYR A 66 -26.56 -10.93 -3.16
C TYR A 66 -26.43 -11.73 -1.86
N SER A 67 -27.48 -12.43 -1.43
CA SER A 67 -27.54 -13.10 -0.11
C SER A 67 -26.40 -14.10 0.10
N ARG A 68 -25.97 -14.80 -0.97
CA ARG A 68 -24.84 -15.74 -0.90
C ARG A 68 -23.55 -15.05 -0.45
N TRP A 69 -23.15 -13.97 -1.11
CA TRP A 69 -21.90 -13.26 -0.81
C TRP A 69 -21.97 -12.57 0.55
N ILE A 70 -23.13 -11.99 0.89
CA ILE A 70 -23.40 -11.44 2.22
C ILE A 70 -23.23 -12.52 3.28
N GLN A 71 -23.80 -13.71 3.07
CA GLN A 71 -23.69 -14.82 4.01
C GLN A 71 -22.24 -15.28 4.19
N GLN A 72 -21.55 -15.58 3.09
CA GLN A 72 -20.16 -16.06 3.14
C GLN A 72 -19.23 -15.07 3.84
N GLY A 73 -19.36 -13.77 3.53
CA GLY A 73 -18.56 -12.75 4.19
C GLY A 73 -18.88 -12.62 5.69
N ARG A 74 -20.15 -12.74 6.11
CA ARG A 74 -20.51 -12.73 7.54
C ARG A 74 -19.88 -13.91 8.28
N ASP A 75 -20.00 -15.09 7.69
CA ASP A 75 -19.47 -16.32 8.27
C ASP A 75 -17.94 -16.22 8.40
N TRP A 76 -17.28 -15.67 7.39
CA TRP A 76 -15.84 -15.38 7.42
C TRP A 76 -15.47 -14.38 8.53
N LEU A 77 -16.21 -13.27 8.68
CA LEU A 77 -15.96 -12.28 9.74
C LEU A 77 -16.09 -12.88 11.14
N ILE A 78 -17.11 -13.71 11.36
CA ILE A 78 -17.35 -14.39 12.62
C ILE A 78 -16.22 -15.39 12.92
N ALA A 79 -15.77 -16.13 11.90
CA ALA A 79 -14.69 -17.11 12.04
C ALA A 79 -13.32 -16.47 12.31
N ASN A 80 -13.10 -15.22 11.87
CA ASN A 80 -11.83 -14.51 11.98
C ASN A 80 -11.84 -13.41 13.06
N GLN A 81 -12.66 -13.55 14.11
CA GLN A 81 -12.58 -12.72 15.30
C GLN A 81 -11.32 -13.06 16.10
N ASN A 82 -10.55 -12.05 16.51
CA ASN A 82 -9.38 -12.26 17.36
C ASN A 82 -9.78 -12.72 18.76
N ALA A 83 -8.85 -13.37 19.46
CA ALA A 83 -9.09 -13.91 20.80
C ALA A 83 -9.47 -12.83 21.85
N ASP A 84 -9.11 -11.57 21.62
CA ASP A 84 -9.49 -10.43 22.46
C ASP A 84 -10.90 -9.90 22.20
N GLY A 85 -11.60 -10.44 21.19
CA GLY A 85 -12.96 -10.06 20.79
C GLY A 85 -13.02 -8.98 19.69
N GLY A 86 -11.90 -8.40 19.28
CA GLY A 86 -11.85 -7.42 18.20
C GLY A 86 -11.48 -8.03 16.84
N TRP A 87 -11.22 -7.14 15.87
CA TRP A 87 -10.67 -7.49 14.56
C TRP A 87 -9.50 -6.57 14.19
N GLY A 88 -8.46 -7.15 13.62
CA GLY A 88 -7.40 -6.43 12.91
C GLY A 88 -7.75 -6.21 11.43
N ASP A 89 -6.94 -5.43 10.72
CA ASP A 89 -7.20 -5.13 9.30
C ASP A 89 -7.04 -6.37 8.39
N THR A 90 -6.24 -7.33 8.85
CA THR A 90 -6.05 -8.67 8.26
C THR A 90 -6.17 -9.75 9.33
N VAL A 91 -6.16 -11.01 8.91
CA VAL A 91 -6.14 -12.19 9.80
C VAL A 91 -4.87 -12.33 10.66
N ARG A 92 -3.85 -11.48 10.45
CA ARG A 92 -2.58 -11.50 11.20
C ARG A 92 -2.35 -10.24 12.04
N ASN A 93 -3.26 -9.27 11.96
CA ASN A 93 -3.10 -8.03 12.68
C ASN A 93 -3.80 -8.03 14.04
N SER A 94 -3.19 -7.31 14.99
CA SER A 94 -3.82 -6.99 16.26
C SER A 94 -5.13 -6.25 16.06
N SER A 95 -6.08 -6.47 16.97
CA SER A 95 -7.38 -5.81 16.92
C SER A 95 -7.25 -4.30 17.00
N ASN A 96 -8.06 -3.57 16.23
CA ASN A 96 -8.15 -2.12 16.29
C ASN A 96 -9.59 -1.61 16.23
N ILE A 97 -9.80 -0.38 16.72
CA ILE A 97 -11.13 0.26 16.80
C ILE A 97 -11.80 0.39 15.42
N SER A 98 -11.05 0.74 14.38
CA SER A 98 -11.62 1.04 13.06
C SER A 98 -12.26 -0.19 12.46
N THR A 99 -11.50 -1.28 12.38
CA THR A 99 -11.98 -2.52 11.77
C THR A 99 -13.04 -3.18 12.63
N SER A 100 -12.88 -3.18 13.96
CA SER A 100 -13.89 -3.71 14.88
C SER A 100 -15.24 -2.98 14.78
N MET A 101 -15.24 -1.65 14.63
CA MET A 101 -16.48 -0.87 14.46
C MET A 101 -17.13 -1.09 13.09
N LEU A 102 -16.34 -1.24 12.03
CA LEU A 102 -16.87 -1.58 10.70
C LEU A 102 -17.50 -2.98 10.69
N VAL A 103 -16.83 -3.97 11.28
CA VAL A 103 -17.38 -5.34 11.42
C VAL A 103 -18.67 -5.30 12.24
N TRP A 104 -18.71 -4.55 13.34
CA TRP A 104 -19.92 -4.36 14.13
C TRP A 104 -21.07 -3.80 13.26
N ALA A 105 -20.80 -2.73 12.50
CA ALA A 105 -21.80 -2.11 11.63
C ALA A 105 -22.32 -3.11 10.58
N ALA A 106 -21.42 -3.83 9.91
CA ALA A 106 -21.77 -4.81 8.88
C ALA A 106 -22.63 -5.95 9.45
N LEU A 107 -22.22 -6.57 10.56
CA LEU A 107 -22.97 -7.67 11.18
C LEU A 107 -24.31 -7.20 11.73
N THR A 108 -24.40 -5.99 12.29
CA THR A 108 -25.68 -5.44 12.79
C THR A 108 -26.72 -5.29 11.68
N VAL A 109 -26.32 -4.85 10.48
CA VAL A 109 -27.28 -4.66 9.37
C VAL A 109 -27.60 -5.95 8.63
N SER A 110 -26.70 -6.92 8.65
CA SER A 110 -26.79 -8.11 7.82
C SER A 110 -27.20 -9.36 8.60
N LEU A 111 -27.09 -9.39 9.93
CA LEU A 111 -27.41 -10.55 10.77
C LEU A 111 -28.37 -10.15 11.91
N SER A 112 -29.64 -10.54 11.80
CA SER A 112 -30.72 -10.09 12.69
C SER A 112 -30.58 -10.56 14.15
N ASP A 113 -29.99 -11.72 14.39
CA ASP A 113 -29.75 -12.29 15.72
C ASP A 113 -28.35 -11.97 16.28
N PHE A 114 -27.55 -11.15 15.58
CA PHE A 114 -26.20 -10.78 15.98
C PHE A 114 -26.07 -10.35 17.46
N PRO A 115 -26.97 -9.52 18.04
CA PRO A 115 -26.87 -9.11 19.45
C PRO A 115 -26.94 -10.25 20.47
N THR A 116 -27.41 -11.45 20.07
CA THR A 116 -27.52 -12.62 20.95
C THR A 116 -26.29 -13.54 20.88
N THR A 117 -25.42 -13.33 19.88
CA THR A 117 -24.25 -14.17 19.61
C THR A 117 -23.13 -14.00 20.66
N SER A 118 -22.27 -15.01 20.78
CA SER A 118 -21.02 -14.89 21.56
C SER A 118 -20.07 -13.85 20.96
N THR A 119 -20.00 -13.79 19.63
CA THR A 119 -19.19 -12.84 18.86
C THR A 119 -19.49 -11.39 19.27
N TYR A 120 -20.78 -11.03 19.34
CA TYR A 120 -21.20 -9.71 19.81
C TYR A 120 -20.76 -9.44 21.25
N ARG A 121 -20.95 -10.40 22.17
CA ARG A 121 -20.54 -10.23 23.58
C ARG A 121 -19.04 -9.99 23.74
N GLN A 122 -18.21 -10.72 23.01
CA GLN A 122 -16.75 -10.55 23.04
C GLN A 122 -16.33 -9.19 22.46
N LEU A 123 -16.94 -8.78 21.34
CA LEU A 123 -16.73 -7.46 20.76
C LEU A 123 -17.08 -6.33 21.74
N GLN A 124 -18.23 -6.41 22.42
CA GLN A 124 -18.62 -5.41 23.41
C GLN A 124 -17.60 -5.33 24.55
N GLN A 125 -17.10 -6.45 25.04
CA GLN A 125 -16.05 -6.48 26.07
C GLN A 125 -14.77 -5.81 25.58
N TYR A 126 -14.31 -6.14 24.37
CA TYR A 126 -13.16 -5.53 23.73
C TYR A 126 -13.29 -4.01 23.63
N LEU A 127 -14.40 -3.51 23.08
CA LEU A 127 -14.63 -2.08 22.88
C LEU A 127 -14.74 -1.34 24.22
N HIS A 128 -15.48 -1.90 25.18
CA HIS A 128 -15.65 -1.30 26.51
C HIS A 128 -14.35 -1.22 27.29
N HIS A 129 -13.46 -2.19 27.12
CA HIS A 129 -12.16 -2.22 27.80
C HIS A 129 -11.19 -1.19 27.19
N ASN A 130 -11.19 -1.04 25.86
CA ASN A 130 -10.14 -0.30 25.15
C ASN A 130 -10.54 1.11 24.68
N TYR A 131 -11.82 1.37 24.37
CA TYR A 131 -12.20 2.55 23.59
C TYR A 131 -13.40 3.34 24.11
N GLY A 132 -14.27 2.74 24.92
CA GLY A 132 -15.45 3.40 25.48
C GLY A 132 -16.72 2.55 25.42
N LYS A 133 -17.78 3.03 26.06
CA LYS A 133 -19.05 2.29 26.18
C LYS A 133 -20.20 2.96 25.43
N THR A 134 -20.14 4.27 25.28
CA THR A 134 -21.20 5.04 24.61
C THR A 134 -20.86 5.26 23.13
N PRO A 135 -21.89 5.44 22.27
CA PRO A 135 -21.67 5.82 20.86
C PRO A 135 -20.76 7.04 20.67
N ALA A 136 -20.86 8.04 21.54
CA ALA A 136 -20.05 9.26 21.49
C ALA A 136 -18.57 8.98 21.84
N GLU A 137 -18.30 8.18 22.88
CA GLU A 137 -16.93 7.80 23.25
C GLU A 137 -16.26 6.96 22.15
N LEU A 138 -17.00 6.05 21.53
CA LEU A 138 -16.49 5.25 20.41
C LEU A 138 -16.21 6.12 19.18
N ALA A 139 -17.07 7.09 18.88
CA ALA A 139 -16.84 8.05 17.82
C ALA A 139 -15.62 8.95 18.10
N ASP A 140 -15.45 9.39 19.34
CA ASP A 140 -14.25 10.10 19.81
C ASP A 140 -12.98 9.25 19.64
N SER A 141 -13.04 7.95 19.96
CA SER A 141 -11.91 7.03 19.82
C SER A 141 -11.50 6.81 18.36
N ILE A 142 -12.45 6.74 17.43
CA ILE A 142 -12.17 6.75 15.98
C ILE A 142 -11.48 8.06 15.58
N ARG A 143 -12.01 9.21 16.02
CA ARG A 143 -11.40 10.52 15.72
C ARG A 143 -9.98 10.65 16.29
N LYS A 144 -9.73 10.12 17.50
CA LYS A 144 -8.39 10.11 18.13
C LYS A 144 -7.39 9.27 17.32
N ARG A 145 -7.79 8.12 16.76
CA ARG A 145 -6.90 7.26 15.95
C ARG A 145 -6.34 7.97 14.72
N TYR A 146 -7.15 8.78 14.05
CA TYR A 146 -6.76 9.48 12.80
C TYR A 146 -6.42 10.97 12.99
N GLY A 147 -6.64 11.51 14.19
CA GLY A 147 -6.34 12.91 14.52
C GLY A 147 -7.11 13.89 13.64
N LYS A 148 -6.39 14.76 12.93
CA LYS A 148 -6.97 15.76 12.02
C LYS A 148 -7.30 15.21 10.63
N ASP A 149 -6.90 13.96 10.33
CA ASP A 149 -7.20 13.34 9.06
C ASP A 149 -8.64 12.80 9.05
N HIS A 150 -9.46 13.39 8.19
CA HIS A 150 -10.85 13.02 7.99
C HIS A 150 -11.06 11.99 6.89
N THR A 151 -9.99 11.56 6.21
CA THR A 151 -10.06 10.62 5.09
C THR A 151 -10.63 9.27 5.50
N PHE A 152 -10.31 8.78 6.71
CA PHE A 152 -10.79 7.49 7.23
C PHE A 152 -11.86 7.61 8.31
N SER A 153 -11.74 8.59 9.20
CA SER A 153 -12.70 8.76 10.30
C SER A 153 -14.12 9.02 9.79
N VAL A 154 -14.30 9.79 8.71
CA VAL A 154 -15.64 10.12 8.18
C VAL A 154 -16.31 8.92 7.51
N PRO A 155 -15.67 8.15 6.60
CA PRO A 155 -16.27 6.93 6.06
C PRO A 155 -16.66 5.90 7.14
N ILE A 156 -15.78 5.66 8.12
CA ILE A 156 -16.05 4.71 9.21
C ILE A 156 -17.27 5.15 10.01
N LEU A 157 -17.31 6.41 10.45
CA LEU A 157 -18.43 6.96 11.21
C LEU A 157 -19.73 6.98 10.38
N THR A 158 -19.64 7.22 9.06
CA THR A 158 -20.81 7.17 8.18
C THR A 158 -21.40 5.76 8.13
N MET A 159 -20.57 4.73 7.96
CA MET A 159 -21.02 3.34 7.98
C MET A 159 -21.61 2.95 9.35
N CYS A 160 -20.99 3.39 10.45
CA CYS A 160 -21.54 3.19 11.80
C CYS A 160 -22.89 3.88 11.97
N ALA A 161 -23.07 5.09 11.43
CA ALA A 161 -24.33 5.82 11.49
C ALA A 161 -25.43 5.15 10.64
N LEU A 162 -25.07 4.61 9.47
CA LEU A 162 -25.97 3.80 8.63
C LEU A 162 -26.46 2.53 9.37
N ALA A 163 -25.62 1.95 10.21
CA ALA A 163 -25.99 0.83 11.07
C ALA A 163 -26.71 1.24 12.37
N GLY A 164 -26.87 2.54 12.64
CA GLY A 164 -27.48 3.06 13.87
C GLY A 164 -26.60 2.96 15.11
N LEU A 165 -25.29 2.71 14.95
CA LEU A 165 -24.33 2.57 16.07
C LEU A 165 -23.83 3.91 16.62
N VAL A 166 -23.84 4.95 15.79
CA VAL A 166 -23.50 6.33 16.18
C VAL A 166 -24.50 7.32 15.61
N ASP A 167 -24.68 8.47 16.27
CA ASP A 167 -25.55 9.53 15.78
C ASP A 167 -24.90 10.26 14.59
N TRP A 168 -25.69 10.64 13.58
CA TRP A 168 -25.24 11.44 12.43
C TRP A 168 -24.56 12.77 12.81
N ARG A 169 -24.80 13.28 14.03
CA ARG A 169 -24.13 14.46 14.58
C ARG A 169 -22.63 14.24 14.80
N GLU A 170 -22.22 12.99 15.09
CA GLU A 170 -20.82 12.60 15.25
C GLU A 170 -20.05 12.56 13.92
N VAL A 171 -20.76 12.43 12.79
CA VAL A 171 -20.16 12.34 11.47
C VAL A 171 -19.80 13.74 10.94
N PRO A 172 -18.51 14.08 10.74
CA PRO A 172 -18.11 15.37 10.17
C PRO A 172 -18.72 15.59 8.78
N ARG A 173 -19.14 16.83 8.46
CA ARG A 173 -19.72 17.15 7.15
C ARG A 173 -18.63 17.25 6.08
N LEU A 174 -18.90 16.69 4.91
CA LEU A 174 -18.02 16.77 3.74
C LEU A 174 -18.59 17.69 2.66
N PRO A 175 -17.85 18.70 2.16
CA PRO A 175 -18.35 19.69 1.20
C PRO A 175 -18.38 19.16 -0.26
N PHE A 176 -19.28 18.22 -0.55
CA PHE A 176 -19.40 17.59 -1.88
C PHE A 176 -19.66 18.56 -3.03
N GLU A 177 -20.25 19.73 -2.76
CA GLU A 177 -20.50 20.78 -3.74
C GLU A 177 -19.22 21.30 -4.41
N LEU A 178 -18.07 21.19 -3.74
CA LEU A 178 -16.77 21.58 -4.29
C LEU A 178 -16.33 20.67 -5.44
N ALA A 179 -16.86 19.44 -5.52
CA ALA A 179 -16.60 18.52 -6.62
C ALA A 179 -17.10 19.04 -7.98
N CYS A 180 -18.02 20.01 -7.98
CA CYS A 180 -18.53 20.62 -9.21
C CYS A 180 -17.55 21.63 -9.83
N LEU A 181 -16.51 22.06 -9.10
CA LEU A 181 -15.50 22.99 -9.62
C LEU A 181 -14.56 22.27 -10.60
N PRO A 182 -13.98 22.98 -11.59
CA PRO A 182 -13.00 22.39 -12.50
C PRO A 182 -11.80 21.80 -11.75
N GLN A 183 -11.30 20.64 -12.20
CA GLN A 183 -10.17 19.96 -11.55
C GLN A 183 -8.90 20.83 -11.46
N SER A 184 -8.69 21.70 -12.45
CA SER A 184 -7.59 22.68 -12.46
C SER A 184 -7.63 23.64 -11.26
N TRP A 185 -8.81 23.89 -10.69
CA TRP A 185 -8.99 24.78 -9.53
C TRP A 185 -8.68 24.10 -8.20
N TYR A 186 -8.75 22.76 -8.11
CA TYR A 186 -8.41 22.03 -6.88
C TYR A 186 -6.98 22.29 -6.44
N ARG A 187 -6.06 22.47 -7.40
CA ARG A 187 -4.64 22.77 -7.14
C ARG A 187 -4.44 24.16 -6.50
N PHE A 188 -5.35 25.10 -6.74
CA PHE A 188 -5.27 26.47 -6.22
C PHE A 188 -5.96 26.64 -4.87
N ALA A 189 -7.01 25.86 -4.60
CA ALA A 189 -7.87 26.08 -3.45
C ALA A 189 -7.31 25.55 -2.11
N ARG A 190 -6.09 24.97 -2.08
CA ARG A 190 -5.50 24.30 -0.90
C ARG A 190 -6.49 23.40 -0.16
N LEU A 191 -7.46 22.83 -0.89
CA LEU A 191 -8.52 22.04 -0.28
C LEU A 191 -7.87 20.74 0.24
N PRO A 192 -8.14 20.35 1.50
CA PRO A 192 -7.59 19.13 2.10
C PRO A 192 -8.10 17.83 1.45
N VAL A 193 -8.90 17.95 0.39
CA VAL A 193 -9.49 16.85 -0.37
C VAL A 193 -8.86 16.86 -1.74
N VAL A 194 -7.68 16.27 -1.84
CA VAL A 194 -7.01 16.06 -3.11
C VAL A 194 -7.73 14.94 -3.88
N SER A 195 -7.55 14.94 -5.20
CA SER A 195 -8.26 14.16 -6.23
C SER A 195 -8.70 12.74 -5.83
N TYR A 196 -7.94 12.06 -4.97
CA TYR A 196 -8.18 10.69 -4.54
C TYR A 196 -9.38 10.49 -3.60
N ALA A 197 -9.66 11.47 -2.72
CA ALA A 197 -10.80 11.39 -1.82
C ALA A 197 -12.10 11.89 -2.47
N LEU A 198 -12.07 12.30 -3.74
CA LEU A 198 -13.20 12.89 -4.44
C LEU A 198 -14.43 11.98 -4.52
N PRO A 199 -14.32 10.65 -4.76
CA PRO A 199 -15.49 9.77 -4.73
C PRO A 199 -16.16 9.73 -3.37
N ALA A 200 -15.36 9.55 -2.32
CA ALA A 200 -15.82 9.56 -0.93
C ALA A 200 -16.46 10.92 -0.59
N LEU A 201 -15.81 12.03 -0.95
CA LEU A 201 -16.34 13.38 -0.76
C LEU A 201 -17.75 13.51 -1.37
N ILE A 202 -17.94 13.04 -2.61
CA ILE A 202 -19.20 13.14 -3.33
C ILE A 202 -20.26 12.24 -2.68
N ALA A 203 -20.02 10.93 -2.64
CA ALA A 203 -21.01 9.95 -2.22
C ALA A 203 -21.35 10.07 -0.73
N ILE A 204 -20.33 10.08 0.13
CA ILE A 204 -20.49 10.16 1.58
C ILE A 204 -21.00 11.56 1.96
N GLY A 205 -20.52 12.62 1.29
CA GLY A 205 -21.02 13.97 1.52
C GLY A 205 -22.50 14.15 1.19
N GLN A 206 -22.99 13.53 0.10
CA GLN A 206 -24.42 13.50 -0.22
C GLN A 206 -25.22 12.64 0.78
N CYS A 207 -24.68 11.52 1.22
CA CYS A 207 -25.27 10.65 2.25
C CYS A 207 -25.47 11.42 3.57
N ILE A 208 -24.39 12.01 4.11
CA ILE A 208 -24.43 12.84 5.31
C ILE A 208 -25.42 14.00 5.15
N HIS A 209 -25.41 14.68 4.00
CA HIS A 209 -26.34 15.78 3.76
C HIS A 209 -27.80 15.35 3.80
N THR A 210 -28.11 14.16 3.28
CA THR A 210 -29.48 13.63 3.23
C THR A 210 -29.96 13.18 4.60
N HIS A 211 -29.15 12.46 5.38
CA HIS A 211 -29.56 11.96 6.69
C HIS A 211 -29.46 12.99 7.82
N ARG A 212 -28.47 13.89 7.78
CA ARG A 212 -28.25 14.91 8.83
C ARG A 212 -28.91 16.26 8.53
N GLY A 213 -29.15 16.56 7.26
CA GLY A 213 -29.56 17.89 6.80
C GLY A 213 -28.47 18.97 6.99
N HIS A 214 -28.82 20.21 6.67
CA HIS A 214 -27.97 21.38 6.90
C HIS A 214 -28.76 22.48 7.62
N TRP A 215 -28.16 23.11 8.63
CA TRP A 215 -28.83 24.11 9.46
C TRP A 215 -29.19 25.37 8.64
N ASN A 216 -28.27 25.85 7.79
CA ASN A 216 -28.49 26.99 6.88
C ASN A 216 -29.36 26.59 5.66
N PRO A 217 -30.52 27.24 5.41
CA PRO A 217 -31.40 26.97 4.27
C PRO A 217 -30.76 27.24 2.89
N MET A 218 -29.94 28.28 2.74
CA MET A 218 -29.29 28.61 1.46
C MET A 218 -28.33 27.50 1.05
N MET A 219 -27.55 27.00 2.01
CA MET A 219 -26.67 25.86 1.79
C MET A 219 -27.45 24.58 1.49
N ARG A 220 -28.66 24.39 2.03
CA ARG A 220 -29.52 23.25 1.63
C ARG A 220 -29.87 23.32 0.15
N VAL A 221 -30.28 24.48 -0.34
CA VAL A 221 -30.63 24.68 -1.75
C VAL A 221 -29.40 24.47 -2.64
N LEU A 222 -28.28 25.13 -2.34
CA LEU A 222 -27.04 24.99 -3.10
C LEU A 222 -26.60 23.52 -3.22
N ARG A 223 -26.58 22.81 -2.09
CA ARG A 223 -26.18 21.40 -2.04
C ARG A 223 -27.16 20.50 -2.77
N SER A 224 -28.46 20.79 -2.72
CA SER A 224 -29.46 20.07 -3.50
C SER A 224 -29.23 20.24 -5.00
N LEU A 225 -28.89 21.46 -5.46
CA LEU A 225 -28.56 21.73 -6.86
C LEU A 225 -27.26 21.06 -7.29
N ALA A 226 -26.30 20.89 -6.39
CA ALA A 226 -25.01 20.24 -6.65
C ALA A 226 -25.08 18.70 -6.74
N ARG A 227 -26.20 18.05 -6.37
CA ARG A 227 -26.30 16.57 -6.35
C ARG A 227 -26.08 15.94 -7.72
N LYS A 228 -26.84 16.35 -8.75
CA LYS A 228 -26.71 15.78 -10.09
C LYS A 228 -25.35 16.10 -10.74
N PRO A 229 -24.85 17.36 -10.74
CA PRO A 229 -23.54 17.66 -11.30
C PRO A 229 -22.40 16.89 -10.63
N SER A 230 -22.42 16.74 -9.30
CA SER A 230 -21.38 15.96 -8.61
C SER A 230 -21.47 14.46 -8.92
N LEU A 231 -22.65 13.87 -9.13
CA LEU A 231 -22.77 12.49 -9.61
C LEU A 231 -22.24 12.31 -11.04
N THR A 232 -22.38 13.31 -11.92
CA THR A 232 -21.75 13.28 -13.25
C THR A 232 -20.23 13.25 -13.14
N VAL A 233 -19.65 14.04 -12.23
CA VAL A 233 -18.20 14.00 -11.94
C VAL A 233 -17.79 12.62 -11.41
N LEU A 234 -18.55 12.09 -10.44
CA LEU A 234 -18.31 10.78 -9.86
C LEU A 234 -18.28 9.65 -10.89
N ARG A 235 -19.22 9.66 -11.84
CA ARG A 235 -19.26 8.70 -12.96
C ARG A 235 -18.08 8.87 -13.90
N ARG A 236 -17.69 10.10 -14.22
CA ARG A 236 -16.58 10.38 -15.14
C ARG A 236 -15.23 9.89 -14.59
N ILE A 237 -15.04 9.97 -13.27
CA ILE A 237 -13.78 9.58 -12.63
C ILE A 237 -13.74 8.08 -12.28
N GLN A 238 -14.82 7.32 -12.50
CA GLN A 238 -14.84 5.88 -12.25
C GLN A 238 -14.06 5.15 -13.37
N PRO A 239 -13.02 4.37 -13.02
CA PRO A 239 -12.30 3.51 -13.96
C PRO A 239 -13.18 2.45 -14.64
N GLU A 240 -12.67 1.85 -15.71
CA GLU A 240 -13.35 0.79 -16.47
C GLU A 240 -13.54 -0.50 -15.66
N SER A 241 -12.64 -0.77 -14.72
CA SER A 241 -12.75 -1.85 -13.73
C SER A 241 -13.98 -1.69 -12.81
N GLY A 242 -14.58 -0.50 -12.75
CA GLY A 242 -15.76 -0.20 -11.94
C GLY A 242 -15.45 0.18 -10.49
N GLY A 243 -14.30 -0.21 -9.96
CA GLY A 243 -13.83 0.19 -8.62
C GLY A 243 -13.08 1.53 -8.63
N TYR A 244 -13.00 2.20 -7.48
CA TYR A 244 -12.11 3.35 -7.31
C TYR A 244 -10.80 2.92 -6.68
N LEU A 245 -9.67 3.28 -7.33
CA LEU A 245 -8.32 2.90 -6.89
C LEU A 245 -8.13 1.40 -6.71
N GLU A 246 -8.85 0.58 -7.48
CA GLU A 246 -8.86 -0.88 -7.33
C GLU A 246 -9.13 -1.34 -5.88
N ALA A 247 -9.72 -0.47 -5.05
CA ALA A 247 -9.87 -0.68 -3.62
C ALA A 247 -11.30 -1.07 -3.25
N ALA A 248 -11.46 -2.23 -2.64
CA ALA A 248 -12.76 -2.68 -2.14
C ALA A 248 -13.36 -1.71 -1.09
N PRO A 249 -12.61 -1.17 -0.10
CA PRO A 249 -13.19 -0.27 0.89
C PRO A 249 -13.75 1.03 0.32
N LEU A 250 -12.98 1.71 -0.54
CA LEU A 250 -13.43 2.99 -1.12
C LEU A 250 -14.66 2.79 -2.00
N THR A 251 -14.63 1.76 -2.85
CA THR A 251 -15.75 1.39 -3.73
C THR A 251 -17.00 1.03 -2.92
N SER A 252 -16.81 0.30 -1.81
CA SER A 252 -17.88 -0.03 -0.88
C SER A 252 -18.48 1.19 -0.20
N PHE A 253 -17.64 2.11 0.33
CA PHE A 253 -18.12 3.33 0.98
C PHE A 253 -18.92 4.22 0.03
N VAL A 254 -18.49 4.33 -1.24
CA VAL A 254 -19.24 5.04 -2.28
C VAL A 254 -20.57 4.36 -2.54
N SER A 255 -20.55 3.05 -2.79
CA SER A 255 -21.74 2.27 -3.17
C SER A 255 -22.78 2.24 -2.06
N MET A 256 -22.38 1.96 -0.81
CA MET A 256 -23.29 1.93 0.35
C MET A 256 -23.92 3.31 0.62
N SER A 257 -23.13 4.38 0.47
CA SER A 257 -23.58 5.76 0.74
C SER A 257 -24.61 6.23 -0.29
N LEU A 258 -24.42 5.87 -1.56
CA LEU A 258 -25.40 6.17 -2.62
C LEU A 258 -26.64 5.30 -2.51
N ALA A 259 -26.47 4.00 -2.25
CA ALA A 259 -27.59 3.09 -2.05
C ALA A 259 -28.50 3.55 -0.89
N SER A 260 -27.93 4.01 0.23
CA SER A 260 -28.68 4.46 1.40
C SER A 260 -29.57 5.68 1.15
N ILE A 261 -29.27 6.47 0.11
CA ILE A 261 -30.04 7.66 -0.29
C ILE A 261 -30.90 7.44 -1.54
N GLY A 262 -31.20 6.17 -1.87
CA GLY A 262 -32.07 5.80 -2.98
C GLY A 262 -31.40 5.90 -4.36
N GLN A 263 -30.08 5.77 -4.44
CA GLN A 263 -29.31 5.79 -5.69
C GLN A 263 -28.70 4.43 -6.03
N ALA A 264 -29.27 3.31 -5.54
CA ALA A 264 -28.71 1.99 -5.81
C ALA A 264 -28.75 1.62 -7.31
N ASP A 265 -29.72 2.18 -8.06
CA ASP A 265 -29.83 2.00 -9.50
C ASP A 265 -28.83 2.83 -10.33
N HIS A 266 -28.09 3.75 -9.70
CA HIS A 266 -27.17 4.61 -10.40
C HIS A 266 -26.03 3.79 -11.04
N PRO A 267 -25.60 4.08 -12.28
CA PRO A 267 -24.56 3.30 -12.97
C PRO A 267 -23.27 3.12 -12.16
N VAL A 268 -22.89 4.15 -11.39
CA VAL A 268 -21.71 4.07 -10.48
C VAL A 268 -21.85 2.96 -9.45
N VAL A 269 -23.04 2.82 -8.85
CA VAL A 269 -23.29 1.77 -7.85
C VAL A 269 -23.32 0.41 -8.52
N LYS A 270 -23.95 0.27 -9.69
CA LYS A 270 -23.96 -1.00 -10.44
C LYS A 270 -22.55 -1.48 -10.79
N ALA A 271 -21.71 -0.58 -11.32
CA ALA A 271 -20.31 -0.90 -11.62
C ALA A 271 -19.50 -1.19 -10.34
N GLY A 272 -19.72 -0.42 -9.27
CA GLY A 272 -19.03 -0.65 -7.99
C GLY A 272 -19.42 -1.97 -7.34
N ILE A 273 -20.69 -2.40 -7.44
CA ILE A 273 -21.13 -3.71 -6.96
C ILE A 273 -20.56 -4.82 -7.82
N GLN A 274 -20.53 -4.68 -9.14
CA GLN A 274 -19.89 -5.67 -10.02
C GLN A 274 -18.41 -5.83 -9.66
N PHE A 275 -17.68 -4.73 -9.48
CA PHE A 275 -16.30 -4.75 -9.01
C PHE A 275 -16.12 -5.54 -7.70
N LEU A 276 -17.02 -5.35 -6.73
CA LEU A 276 -16.98 -6.11 -5.47
C LEU A 276 -17.27 -7.60 -5.70
N LEU A 277 -18.21 -7.95 -6.58
CA LEU A 277 -18.51 -9.35 -6.90
C LEU A 277 -17.34 -10.04 -7.61
N ASP A 278 -16.61 -9.32 -8.45
CA ASP A 278 -15.44 -9.83 -9.15
C ASP A 278 -14.22 -9.99 -8.22
N GLY A 279 -14.13 -9.16 -7.17
CA GLY A 279 -13.03 -9.16 -6.20
C GLY A 279 -13.22 -10.08 -4.98
N VAL A 280 -14.34 -10.80 -4.87
CA VAL A 280 -14.58 -11.73 -3.76
C VAL A 280 -13.73 -12.99 -3.88
N ARG A 281 -13.17 -13.44 -2.76
CA ARG A 281 -12.41 -14.69 -2.70
C ARG A 281 -13.31 -15.89 -2.49
N GLU A 282 -12.76 -17.08 -2.75
CA GLU A 282 -13.47 -18.35 -2.55
C GLU A 282 -13.94 -18.55 -1.10
N ASP A 283 -13.20 -17.99 -0.13
CA ASP A 283 -13.54 -18.02 1.29
C ASP A 283 -14.59 -16.98 1.71
N GLY A 284 -15.07 -16.16 0.77
CA GLY A 284 -16.06 -15.11 1.02
C GLY A 284 -15.48 -13.81 1.56
N SER A 285 -14.16 -13.65 1.62
CA SER A 285 -13.51 -12.42 2.05
C SER A 285 -13.10 -11.52 0.88
N TRP A 286 -12.74 -10.27 1.21
CA TRP A 286 -12.19 -9.30 0.27
C TRP A 286 -10.79 -8.87 0.68
N PRO A 287 -9.85 -8.72 -0.27
CA PRO A 287 -8.62 -7.98 -0.04
C PRO A 287 -8.89 -6.47 0.00
N ILE A 288 -7.88 -5.70 0.44
CA ILE A 288 -7.96 -4.23 0.47
C ILE A 288 -7.91 -3.60 -0.93
N ASP A 289 -7.16 -4.23 -1.83
CA ASP A 289 -6.93 -3.84 -3.22
C ASP A 289 -6.99 -5.11 -4.08
N THR A 290 -7.33 -4.98 -5.36
CA THR A 290 -7.54 -6.14 -6.25
C THR A 290 -6.25 -6.96 -6.40
N ASN A 291 -5.13 -6.31 -6.75
CA ASN A 291 -3.81 -6.93 -6.84
C ASN A 291 -2.70 -5.87 -6.85
N LEU A 292 -1.43 -6.30 -6.85
CA LEU A 292 -0.25 -5.45 -6.94
C LEU A 292 0.66 -5.90 -8.10
N SER A 293 0.08 -6.30 -9.24
CA SER A 293 0.77 -7.09 -10.26
C SER A 293 2.03 -6.43 -10.83
N ILE A 294 2.02 -5.11 -11.06
CA ILE A 294 3.20 -4.39 -11.55
C ILE A 294 4.23 -4.28 -10.43
N TRP A 295 3.81 -3.89 -9.22
CA TRP A 295 4.68 -3.76 -8.06
C TRP A 295 5.45 -5.05 -7.78
N VAL A 296 4.75 -6.16 -7.60
CA VAL A 296 5.38 -7.45 -7.27
C VAL A 296 6.18 -8.01 -8.44
N THR A 297 5.80 -7.73 -9.69
CA THR A 297 6.58 -8.13 -10.86
C THR A 297 7.92 -7.39 -10.90
N THR A 298 7.94 -6.08 -10.67
CA THR A 298 9.19 -5.31 -10.70
C THR A 298 10.12 -5.67 -9.54
N LEU A 299 9.58 -5.97 -8.35
CA LEU A 299 10.36 -6.53 -7.24
C LEU A 299 10.94 -7.91 -7.56
N SER A 300 10.13 -8.79 -8.18
CA SER A 300 10.56 -10.14 -8.56
C SER A 300 11.68 -10.12 -9.59
N ILE A 301 11.54 -9.29 -10.63
CA ILE A 301 12.60 -9.08 -11.64
C ILE A 301 13.89 -8.62 -10.95
N GLN A 302 13.81 -7.61 -10.09
CA GLN A 302 14.98 -7.08 -9.39
C GLN A 302 15.65 -8.15 -8.52
N ALA A 303 14.88 -8.94 -7.76
CA ALA A 303 15.38 -9.99 -6.90
C ALA A 303 16.07 -11.12 -7.69
N ILE A 304 15.45 -11.56 -8.80
CA ILE A 304 16.00 -12.63 -9.67
C ILE A 304 17.29 -12.17 -10.34
N VAL A 305 17.34 -10.94 -10.86
CA VAL A 305 18.58 -10.36 -11.41
C VAL A 305 19.64 -10.25 -10.33
N GLN A 306 19.26 -9.80 -9.12
CA GLN A 306 20.17 -9.73 -7.98
C GLN A 306 20.62 -11.13 -7.51
N ALA A 307 19.95 -12.21 -7.88
CA ALA A 307 20.38 -13.59 -7.62
C ALA A 307 21.14 -14.24 -8.78
N ASP A 308 21.49 -13.48 -9.83
CA ASP A 308 22.14 -13.97 -11.05
C ASP A 308 21.33 -15.10 -11.74
N ALA A 309 20.00 -15.05 -11.63
CA ALA A 309 19.09 -16.12 -12.06
C ALA A 309 18.16 -15.72 -13.21
N TRP A 310 18.41 -14.59 -13.90
CA TRP A 310 17.54 -14.10 -14.97
C TRP A 310 17.40 -15.06 -16.16
N GLU A 311 18.47 -15.78 -16.50
CA GLU A 311 18.45 -16.80 -17.56
C GLU A 311 17.52 -17.98 -17.24
N GLN A 312 17.17 -18.17 -15.96
CA GLN A 312 16.27 -19.24 -15.52
C GLN A 312 14.79 -18.86 -15.67
N VAL A 313 14.46 -17.63 -16.06
CA VAL A 313 13.07 -17.15 -16.18
C VAL A 313 12.48 -17.57 -17.54
N PRO A 314 11.44 -18.43 -17.56
CA PRO A 314 10.74 -18.76 -18.81
C PRO A 314 10.07 -17.51 -19.42
N ASN A 315 10.06 -17.41 -20.75
CA ASN A 315 9.37 -16.36 -21.50
C ASN A 315 9.73 -14.93 -21.07
N ARG A 316 11.01 -14.69 -20.74
CA ARG A 316 11.52 -13.41 -20.25
C ARG A 316 11.30 -12.21 -21.20
N ASP A 317 11.32 -12.44 -22.51
CA ASP A 317 11.06 -11.37 -23.48
C ASP A 317 9.60 -10.93 -23.44
N ALA A 318 8.66 -11.88 -23.35
CA ALA A 318 7.24 -11.58 -23.16
C ALA A 318 6.97 -10.84 -21.84
N LEU A 319 7.71 -11.16 -20.77
CA LEU A 319 7.63 -10.42 -19.51
C LEU A 319 8.12 -8.97 -19.65
N ARG A 320 9.19 -8.72 -20.43
CA ARG A 320 9.66 -7.37 -20.74
C ARG A 320 8.62 -6.60 -21.55
N GLU A 321 8.09 -7.21 -22.60
CA GLU A 321 7.03 -6.62 -23.44
C GLU A 321 5.79 -6.29 -22.62
N TRP A 322 5.39 -7.20 -21.72
CA TRP A 322 4.28 -6.98 -20.79
C TRP A 322 4.55 -5.74 -19.93
N LEU A 323 5.71 -5.64 -19.27
CA LEU A 323 6.03 -4.50 -18.41
C LEU A 323 6.07 -3.18 -19.20
N ILE A 324 6.59 -3.19 -20.42
CA ILE A 324 6.55 -2.03 -21.34
C ILE A 324 5.10 -1.63 -21.64
N SER A 325 4.23 -2.60 -21.92
CA SER A 325 2.83 -2.35 -22.26
C SER A 325 2.01 -1.79 -21.10
N GLN A 326 2.45 -1.98 -19.85
CA GLN A 326 1.78 -1.45 -18.65
C GLN A 326 1.98 0.05 -18.45
N GLN A 327 2.85 0.71 -19.22
CA GLN A 327 3.03 2.15 -19.08
C GLN A 327 1.78 2.90 -19.53
N THR A 328 1.25 3.77 -18.67
CA THR A 328 0.08 4.61 -19.01
C THR A 328 0.37 5.53 -20.21
N GLN A 329 -0.46 5.42 -21.25
CA GLN A 329 -0.30 6.18 -22.50
C GLN A 329 -1.25 7.38 -22.61
N THR A 330 -2.23 7.47 -21.71
CA THR A 330 -3.23 8.53 -21.68
C THR A 330 -3.28 9.18 -20.31
N GLN A 331 -3.88 10.37 -20.23
CA GLN A 331 -4.11 11.02 -18.95
C GLN A 331 -5.04 10.16 -18.08
N HIS A 332 -4.65 9.92 -16.82
CA HIS A 332 -5.41 9.06 -15.92
C HIS A 332 -6.76 9.72 -15.54
N PRO A 333 -7.92 9.07 -15.75
CA PRO A 333 -9.23 9.71 -15.61
C PRO A 333 -9.57 10.11 -14.17
N PHE A 334 -9.08 9.34 -13.18
CA PHE A 334 -9.37 9.59 -11.77
C PHE A 334 -8.64 10.81 -11.21
N THR A 335 -7.38 11.00 -11.61
CA THR A 335 -6.43 11.93 -10.96
C THR A 335 -5.91 13.00 -11.89
N GLY A 336 -6.13 12.86 -13.20
CA GLY A 336 -5.55 13.71 -14.21
C GLY A 336 -4.04 13.55 -14.35
N ALA A 337 -3.45 12.47 -13.82
CA ALA A 337 -2.02 12.20 -13.92
C ALA A 337 -1.59 12.15 -15.40
N ALA A 338 -0.46 12.77 -15.71
CA ALA A 338 0.09 12.76 -17.06
C ALA A 338 0.49 11.33 -17.46
N PRO A 339 0.45 10.97 -18.76
CA PRO A 339 0.94 9.69 -19.24
C PRO A 339 2.46 9.55 -19.07
N GLY A 340 2.96 8.33 -19.23
CA GLY A 340 4.38 7.98 -19.22
C GLY A 340 4.84 7.28 -17.94
N ALA A 341 3.94 6.93 -17.04
CA ALA A 341 4.27 6.33 -15.75
C ALA A 341 3.52 5.00 -15.53
N TRP A 342 3.94 4.26 -14.51
CA TRP A 342 3.35 2.98 -14.09
C TRP A 342 2.65 3.18 -12.74
N GLY A 343 1.57 2.44 -12.53
CA GLY A 343 0.97 2.25 -11.20
C GLY A 343 1.22 0.83 -10.68
N TRP A 344 0.61 0.49 -9.56
CA TRP A 344 0.82 -0.80 -8.88
C TRP A 344 0.23 -2.04 -9.56
N SER A 345 -0.77 -1.90 -10.43
CA SER A 345 -1.41 -3.01 -11.16
C SER A 345 -1.68 -2.71 -12.63
N ASP A 346 -1.96 -3.76 -13.40
CA ASP A 346 -2.35 -3.74 -14.80
C ASP A 346 -3.80 -3.30 -15.04
N LEU A 347 -4.53 -2.95 -13.98
CA LEU A 347 -5.95 -2.59 -14.02
C LEU A 347 -6.15 -1.09 -14.23
N SER A 348 -7.27 -0.74 -14.87
CA SER A 348 -7.57 0.63 -15.31
C SER A 348 -7.70 1.66 -14.17
N GLY A 349 -7.97 1.23 -12.93
CA GLY A 349 -8.04 2.09 -11.76
C GLY A 349 -6.70 2.27 -11.04
N SER A 350 -5.66 1.57 -11.49
CA SER A 350 -4.30 1.72 -10.99
C SER A 350 -3.75 3.08 -11.38
N VAL A 351 -3.36 3.87 -10.38
CA VAL A 351 -2.91 5.23 -10.63
C VAL A 351 -1.39 5.28 -10.75
N PRO A 352 -0.85 6.03 -11.73
CA PRO A 352 0.59 6.22 -11.81
C PRO A 352 1.20 6.86 -10.56
N ASP A 353 2.30 6.30 -10.09
CA ASP A 353 2.94 6.71 -8.84
C ASP A 353 4.49 6.61 -8.86
N ALA A 354 5.10 7.21 -7.84
CA ALA A 354 6.54 7.30 -7.64
C ALA A 354 7.15 6.12 -6.87
N ASP A 355 6.42 5.02 -6.68
CA ASP A 355 6.98 3.76 -6.19
C ASP A 355 7.12 2.76 -7.34
N ASP A 356 6.05 2.58 -8.12
CA ASP A 356 5.98 1.65 -9.25
C ASP A 356 6.72 2.16 -10.49
N THR A 357 6.69 3.47 -10.76
CA THR A 357 7.42 4.03 -11.91
C THR A 357 8.93 3.83 -11.78
N PRO A 358 9.59 4.15 -10.65
CA PRO A 358 10.98 3.79 -10.44
C PRO A 358 11.23 2.27 -10.47
N GLY A 359 10.33 1.46 -9.90
CA GLY A 359 10.43 0.01 -9.93
C GLY A 359 10.48 -0.56 -11.36
N ALA A 360 9.56 -0.11 -12.21
CA ALA A 360 9.51 -0.47 -13.63
C ALA A 360 10.76 -0.01 -14.39
N LEU A 361 11.21 1.22 -14.16
CA LEU A 361 12.43 1.76 -14.76
C LEU A 361 13.66 0.92 -14.39
N ILE A 362 13.83 0.59 -13.11
CA ILE A 362 14.97 -0.21 -12.64
C ILE A 362 14.90 -1.63 -13.19
N ALA A 363 13.72 -2.25 -13.18
CA ALA A 363 13.51 -3.59 -13.73
C ALA A 363 13.87 -3.64 -15.22
N LEU A 364 13.36 -2.70 -16.04
CA LEU A 364 13.63 -2.62 -17.48
C LEU A 364 15.12 -2.41 -17.78
N ALA A 365 15.81 -1.56 -17.01
CA ALA A 365 17.26 -1.37 -17.19
C ALA A 365 18.07 -2.63 -16.88
N LYS A 366 17.62 -3.45 -15.91
CA LYS A 366 18.32 -4.65 -15.46
C LYS A 366 18.15 -5.86 -16.38
N ILE A 367 17.04 -5.98 -17.10
CA ILE A 367 16.72 -7.18 -17.92
C ILE A 367 17.13 -7.07 -19.39
N GLY A 368 17.77 -5.98 -19.80
CA GLY A 368 18.35 -5.81 -21.13
C GLY A 368 17.36 -5.32 -22.20
N ASN A 369 17.81 -5.38 -23.47
CA ASN A 369 17.16 -4.75 -24.63
C ASN A 369 16.85 -3.26 -24.44
N LEU A 370 17.87 -2.50 -24.02
CA LEU A 370 17.73 -1.08 -23.70
C LEU A 370 17.17 -0.26 -24.85
N ALA A 371 17.45 -0.62 -26.11
CA ALA A 371 16.94 0.08 -27.28
C ALA A 371 15.41 0.06 -27.35
N GLU A 372 14.79 -1.07 -27.00
CA GLU A 372 13.34 -1.25 -26.95
C GLU A 372 12.71 -0.48 -25.77
N ALA A 373 13.34 -0.56 -24.60
CA ALA A 373 12.83 0.05 -23.38
C ALA A 373 13.07 1.57 -23.31
N LEU A 374 14.08 2.11 -24.01
CA LEU A 374 14.52 3.50 -23.90
C LEU A 374 13.41 4.54 -24.16
N PRO A 375 12.57 4.44 -25.22
CA PRO A 375 11.49 5.41 -25.43
C PRO A 375 10.56 5.53 -24.23
N ARG A 376 10.18 4.37 -23.65
CA ARG A 376 9.31 4.28 -22.48
C ARG A 376 10.01 4.80 -21.23
N ALA A 377 11.27 4.43 -21.05
CA ALA A 377 12.07 4.91 -19.94
C ALA A 377 12.19 6.44 -19.93
N ARG A 378 12.37 7.07 -21.09
CA ARG A 378 12.43 8.54 -21.22
C ARG A 378 11.14 9.22 -20.79
N GLU A 379 9.99 8.62 -21.08
CA GLU A 379 8.68 9.11 -20.64
C GLU A 379 8.54 9.03 -19.12
N GLY A 380 8.91 7.89 -18.52
CA GLY A 380 8.90 7.71 -17.05
C GLY A 380 9.85 8.64 -16.33
N ILE A 381 11.07 8.83 -16.85
CA ILE A 381 12.06 9.77 -16.30
C ILE A 381 11.52 11.20 -16.35
N ARG A 382 10.90 11.60 -17.47
CA ARG A 382 10.28 12.92 -17.59
C ARG A 382 9.16 13.10 -16.56
N TRP A 383 8.30 12.10 -16.42
CA TRP A 383 7.20 12.11 -15.47
C TRP A 383 7.70 12.27 -14.02
N LEU A 384 8.71 11.50 -13.61
CA LEU A 384 9.34 11.64 -12.29
C LEU A 384 9.96 13.02 -12.08
N CYS A 385 10.62 13.59 -13.09
CA CYS A 385 11.17 14.94 -13.00
C CYS A 385 10.08 16.01 -12.82
N ASP A 386 8.90 15.83 -13.40
CA ASP A 386 7.77 16.77 -13.28
C ASP A 386 7.06 16.63 -11.92
N LEU A 387 7.01 15.40 -11.38
CA LEU A 387 6.37 15.08 -10.10
C LEU A 387 7.11 15.66 -8.88
N GLN A 388 8.45 15.71 -8.91
CA GLN A 388 9.29 16.10 -7.76
C GLN A 388 8.78 17.37 -7.05
N ASN A 389 8.69 17.32 -5.72
CA ASN A 389 8.26 18.44 -4.90
C ASN A 389 9.36 19.49 -4.72
N ARG A 390 8.98 20.68 -4.23
CA ARG A 390 9.90 21.81 -4.02
C ARG A 390 10.94 21.56 -2.91
N ASP A 391 10.63 20.67 -1.97
CA ASP A 391 11.53 20.23 -0.91
C ASP A 391 12.64 19.29 -1.43
N GLY A 392 12.57 18.88 -2.70
CA GLY A 392 13.51 17.98 -3.36
C GLY A 392 13.15 16.51 -3.26
N GLY A 393 12.12 16.14 -2.49
CA GLY A 393 11.66 14.75 -2.39
C GLY A 393 10.58 14.40 -3.41
N TRP A 394 10.20 13.12 -3.44
CA TRP A 394 9.11 12.60 -4.27
C TRP A 394 7.90 12.22 -3.44
N PRO A 395 6.71 12.76 -3.76
CA PRO A 395 5.45 12.23 -3.24
C PRO A 395 5.05 10.97 -3.99
N THR A 396 4.05 10.23 -3.49
CA THR A 396 3.55 9.04 -4.17
C THR A 396 2.89 9.38 -5.50
N PHE A 397 1.90 10.28 -5.48
CA PHE A 397 0.92 10.34 -6.56
C PHE A 397 0.89 11.67 -7.31
N CYS A 398 1.00 12.77 -6.56
CA CYS A 398 0.83 14.09 -7.14
C CYS A 398 1.70 15.13 -6.44
N LYS A 399 2.19 16.07 -7.26
CA LYS A 399 2.89 17.25 -6.78
C LYS A 399 1.96 18.11 -5.93
N GLY A 400 2.41 18.48 -4.74
CA GLY A 400 1.61 19.31 -3.85
C GLY A 400 2.44 20.13 -2.87
N TRP A 401 1.85 20.40 -1.70
CA TRP A 401 2.42 21.28 -0.68
C TRP A 401 3.06 20.51 0.48
N GLY A 402 3.01 19.18 0.42
CA GLY A 402 3.62 18.28 1.38
C GLY A 402 2.90 18.17 2.73
N LEU A 403 1.59 18.48 2.74
CA LEU A 403 0.79 18.52 3.96
C LEU A 403 -0.03 17.25 4.17
N LEU A 404 -0.24 16.45 3.14
CA LEU A 404 -1.11 15.28 3.15
C LEU A 404 -0.30 14.05 2.72
N PRO A 405 -0.62 12.84 3.20
CA PRO A 405 0.20 11.66 2.94
C PRO A 405 0.52 11.41 1.45
N PHE A 406 -0.40 11.74 0.54
CA PHE A 406 -0.27 11.49 -0.90
C PHE A 406 0.49 12.58 -1.68
N ASP A 407 0.65 13.77 -1.13
CA ASP A 407 1.39 14.89 -1.74
C ASP A 407 2.67 15.24 -0.98
N ARG A 408 2.90 14.57 0.16
CA ARG A 408 4.11 14.62 0.96
C ARG A 408 5.16 13.71 0.37
N SER A 409 6.36 14.26 0.30
CA SER A 409 7.55 13.51 -0.08
C SER A 409 7.82 12.39 0.92
N GLY A 410 8.21 11.20 0.45
CA GLY A 410 8.66 10.07 1.26
C GLY A 410 10.15 9.80 1.08
N ALA A 411 10.84 9.32 2.12
CA ALA A 411 12.27 9.01 2.04
C ALA A 411 12.55 7.77 1.18
N ASP A 412 11.76 6.72 1.35
CA ASP A 412 11.74 5.51 0.51
C ASP A 412 11.44 5.83 -0.96
N LEU A 413 10.40 6.62 -1.24
CA LEU A 413 10.03 7.04 -2.60
C LEU A 413 11.13 7.88 -3.26
N THR A 414 11.70 8.82 -2.50
CA THR A 414 12.82 9.66 -2.98
C THR A 414 14.04 8.81 -3.31
N ALA A 415 14.37 7.85 -2.44
CA ALA A 415 15.45 6.90 -2.69
C ALA A 415 15.19 6.07 -3.95
N HIS A 416 13.96 5.59 -4.14
CA HIS A 416 13.58 4.79 -5.30
C HIS A 416 13.71 5.58 -6.62
N ALA A 417 13.19 6.82 -6.66
CA ALA A 417 13.33 7.71 -7.81
C ALA A 417 14.79 8.03 -8.16
N ILE A 418 15.65 8.27 -7.14
CA ILE A 418 17.08 8.48 -7.35
C ILE A 418 17.71 7.26 -8.04
N ARG A 419 17.42 6.04 -7.56
CA ARG A 419 17.96 4.79 -8.14
C ARG A 419 17.57 4.65 -9.62
N ALA A 420 16.31 4.95 -9.95
CA ALA A 420 15.84 4.93 -11.34
C ALA A 420 16.57 5.94 -12.24
N PHE A 421 16.87 7.15 -11.74
CA PHE A 421 17.66 8.10 -12.53
C PHE A 421 19.10 7.64 -12.70
N VAL A 422 19.74 7.16 -11.64
CA VAL A 422 21.14 6.74 -11.66
C VAL A 422 21.36 5.59 -12.66
N ILE A 423 20.47 4.59 -12.68
CA ILE A 423 20.63 3.44 -13.59
C ILE A 423 20.42 3.81 -15.06
N TRP A 424 19.56 4.79 -15.37
CA TRP A 424 19.26 5.18 -16.75
C TRP A 424 20.17 6.28 -17.31
N GLN A 425 20.79 7.10 -16.47
CA GLN A 425 21.63 8.21 -16.93
C GLN A 425 22.73 7.77 -17.92
N PRO A 426 23.46 6.64 -17.72
CA PRO A 426 24.48 6.18 -18.69
C PRO A 426 23.92 5.69 -20.03
N HIS A 427 22.61 5.48 -20.14
CA HIS A 427 21.94 4.97 -21.34
C HIS A 427 21.30 6.08 -22.18
N LEU A 428 21.37 7.33 -21.72
CA LEU A 428 20.97 8.50 -22.49
C LEU A 428 22.14 9.05 -23.31
N ASN A 429 21.85 9.63 -24.47
CA ASN A 429 22.84 10.37 -25.24
C ASN A 429 23.39 11.54 -24.42
N ALA A 430 24.68 11.84 -24.53
CA ALA A 430 25.34 12.88 -23.72
C ALA A 430 24.67 14.26 -23.80
N ASP A 431 24.09 14.60 -24.96
CA ASP A 431 23.41 15.88 -25.20
C ASP A 431 21.91 15.85 -24.84
N ASP A 432 21.43 14.77 -24.22
CA ASP A 432 20.02 14.64 -23.91
C ASP A 432 19.57 15.65 -22.83
N PRO A 433 18.53 16.47 -23.09
CA PRO A 433 18.09 17.50 -22.15
C PRO A 433 17.55 16.95 -20.83
N LEU A 434 17.26 15.64 -20.73
CA LEU A 434 16.89 15.01 -19.45
C LEU A 434 18.08 14.87 -18.51
N ILE A 435 19.31 14.71 -18.99
CA ILE A 435 20.50 14.55 -18.14
C ILE A 435 20.63 15.67 -17.10
N PRO A 436 20.65 16.98 -17.47
CA PRO A 436 20.75 18.05 -16.48
C PRO A 436 19.51 18.16 -15.58
N ARG A 437 18.34 17.66 -16.02
CA ARG A 437 17.14 17.59 -15.16
C ARG A 437 17.30 16.50 -14.10
N MET A 438 17.71 15.30 -14.51
CA MET A 438 17.98 14.16 -13.62
C MET A 438 19.05 14.50 -12.59
N GLN A 439 20.18 15.10 -13.01
CA GLN A 439 21.27 15.47 -12.11
C GLN A 439 20.83 16.47 -11.02
N ARG A 440 20.03 17.48 -11.41
CA ARG A 440 19.43 18.43 -10.45
C ARG A 440 18.45 17.73 -9.52
N ALA A 441 17.62 16.85 -10.07
CA ALA A 441 16.63 16.08 -9.31
C ALA A 441 17.31 15.16 -8.29
N ILE A 442 18.34 14.40 -8.68
CA ILE A 442 19.16 13.54 -7.81
C ILE A 442 19.78 14.37 -6.68
N SER A 443 20.41 15.50 -7.01
CA SER A 443 21.04 16.37 -6.02
C SER A 443 20.04 16.94 -5.01
N ALA A 444 18.85 17.34 -5.47
CA ALA A 444 17.77 17.78 -4.59
C ALA A 444 17.21 16.63 -3.73
N GLY A 445 17.07 15.43 -4.30
CA GLY A 445 16.65 14.23 -3.58
C GLY A 445 17.57 13.87 -2.43
N PHE A 446 18.89 13.87 -2.64
CA PHE A 446 19.82 13.61 -1.54
C PHE A 446 19.81 14.70 -0.46
N ARG A 447 19.61 15.98 -0.81
CA ARG A 447 19.41 17.03 0.20
C ARG A 447 18.14 16.81 1.02
N TYR A 448 17.05 16.40 0.35
CA TYR A 448 15.83 16.00 1.03
C TYR A 448 16.07 14.84 1.99
N LEU A 449 16.71 13.75 1.54
CA LEU A 449 17.02 12.59 2.39
C LEU A 449 17.85 12.99 3.61
N GLN A 450 18.88 13.82 3.44
CA GLN A 450 19.67 14.35 4.56
C GLN A 450 18.79 15.16 5.55
N SER A 451 17.87 15.98 5.05
CA SER A 451 16.94 16.75 5.90
C SER A 451 15.91 15.91 6.65
N GLN A 452 15.60 14.71 6.15
CA GLN A 452 14.62 13.79 6.76
C GLN A 452 15.28 12.74 7.65
N GLN A 453 16.62 12.68 7.70
CA GLN A 453 17.31 11.74 8.58
C GLN A 453 17.00 12.11 10.04
N ARG A 454 16.57 11.12 10.82
CA ARG A 454 16.31 11.29 12.25
C ARG A 454 17.63 11.45 13.01
N ALA A 455 17.55 11.98 14.23
CA ALA A 455 18.72 12.19 15.08
C ALA A 455 19.49 10.90 15.41
N ASP A 456 18.81 9.75 15.38
CA ASP A 456 19.39 8.42 15.57
C ASP A 456 20.06 7.86 14.30
N GLY A 457 19.90 8.51 13.15
CA GLY A 457 20.43 8.10 11.85
C GLY A 457 19.42 7.40 10.93
N SER A 458 18.23 7.06 11.42
CA SER A 458 17.22 6.33 10.66
C SER A 458 16.39 7.19 9.71
N TRP A 459 15.72 6.55 8.76
CA TRP A 459 14.69 7.14 7.91
C TRP A 459 13.37 6.38 8.01
N LEU A 460 12.27 7.11 7.95
CA LEU A 460 10.93 6.54 7.94
C LEU A 460 10.43 6.33 6.51
N PRO A 461 9.86 5.15 6.18
CA PRO A 461 9.12 4.95 4.95
C PRO A 461 7.71 5.55 5.03
N LEU A 462 7.04 5.64 3.89
CA LEU A 462 5.66 6.15 3.81
C LEU A 462 4.61 5.03 3.78
N TRP A 463 4.88 3.95 3.05
CA TRP A 463 3.91 2.88 2.77
C TRP A 463 4.17 1.56 3.51
N PHE A 464 5.11 1.58 4.46
CA PHE A 464 5.53 0.39 5.20
C PHE A 464 5.59 0.65 6.69
N GLY A 465 5.16 -0.33 7.48
CA GLY A 465 5.00 -0.24 8.93
C GLY A 465 5.45 -1.48 9.65
N ASN A 466 5.43 -1.43 10.98
CA ASN A 466 5.51 -2.61 11.80
C ASN A 466 4.55 -2.54 13.01
N GLN A 467 3.57 -3.44 13.09
CA GLN A 467 2.55 -3.41 14.14
C GLN A 467 3.09 -3.68 15.56
N HIS A 468 4.31 -4.21 15.67
CA HIS A 468 4.97 -4.42 16.96
C HIS A 468 5.79 -3.19 17.40
N SER A 469 5.95 -2.18 16.53
CA SER A 469 6.50 -0.88 16.89
C SER A 469 5.46 -0.04 17.64
N ALA A 470 5.88 0.67 18.68
CA ALA A 470 4.99 1.51 19.49
C ALA A 470 4.35 2.66 18.69
N THR A 471 5.05 3.15 17.66
CA THR A 471 4.53 4.19 16.75
C THR A 471 3.95 3.61 15.47
N GLU A 472 3.97 2.28 15.32
CA GLU A 472 3.62 1.53 14.11
C GLU A 472 4.56 1.78 12.91
N ASP A 473 5.64 2.55 13.09
CA ASP A 473 6.62 2.87 12.04
C ASP A 473 7.56 1.68 11.72
N ASN A 474 8.19 1.72 10.52
CA ASN A 474 9.21 0.75 10.10
C ASN A 474 10.52 1.44 9.65
N PRO A 475 11.30 2.05 10.57
CA PRO A 475 12.57 2.67 10.23
C PRO A 475 13.60 1.70 9.64
N THR A 476 13.50 0.39 9.90
CA THR A 476 14.34 -0.63 9.22
C THR A 476 14.12 -0.61 7.71
N TYR A 477 12.86 -0.67 7.26
CA TYR A 477 12.53 -0.61 5.84
C TYR A 477 13.00 0.71 5.22
N GLY A 478 12.62 1.85 5.82
CA GLY A 478 12.97 3.17 5.30
C GLY A 478 14.48 3.37 5.17
N THR A 479 15.23 3.01 6.21
CA THR A 479 16.70 3.12 6.22
C THR A 479 17.33 2.21 5.16
N ALA A 480 16.88 0.95 5.04
CA ALA A 480 17.41 0.05 4.02
C ALA A 480 17.17 0.55 2.59
N ARG A 481 15.99 1.11 2.28
CA ARG A 481 15.69 1.69 0.97
C ARG A 481 16.56 2.91 0.66
N VAL A 482 16.77 3.79 1.65
CA VAL A 482 17.65 4.97 1.50
C VAL A 482 19.11 4.55 1.27
N LEU A 483 19.62 3.58 2.03
CA LEU A 483 20.98 3.06 1.85
C LEU A 483 21.18 2.43 0.47
N ALA A 484 20.15 1.79 -0.10
CA ALA A 484 20.21 1.29 -1.48
C ALA A 484 20.40 2.41 -2.52
N ALA A 485 19.84 3.60 -2.31
CA ALA A 485 20.08 4.76 -3.18
C ALA A 485 21.50 5.32 -3.02
N TYR A 486 22.03 5.36 -1.79
CA TYR A 486 23.43 5.72 -1.55
C TYR A 486 24.39 4.74 -2.22
N ARG A 487 24.12 3.43 -2.15
CA ARG A 487 24.85 2.38 -2.86
C ARG A 487 24.85 2.63 -4.37
N ASP A 488 23.67 2.69 -4.97
CA ASP A 488 23.54 2.76 -6.42
C ASP A 488 24.17 4.04 -6.99
N ALA A 489 24.14 5.15 -6.22
CA ALA A 489 24.79 6.41 -6.59
C ALA A 489 26.30 6.48 -6.30
N GLY A 490 26.91 5.45 -5.69
CA GLY A 490 28.33 5.46 -5.31
C GLY A 490 28.66 6.44 -4.17
N ARG A 491 27.73 6.65 -3.24
CA ARG A 491 27.80 7.65 -2.16
C ARG A 491 27.79 7.05 -0.75
N THR A 492 28.14 5.77 -0.61
CA THR A 492 28.14 5.06 0.69
C THR A 492 29.10 5.66 1.71
N GLY A 493 30.18 6.33 1.28
CA GLY A 493 31.13 7.01 2.15
C GLY A 493 30.60 8.28 2.85
N GLU A 494 29.40 8.76 2.50
CA GLU A 494 28.83 9.95 3.13
C GLU A 494 28.38 9.72 4.57
N ALA A 495 28.55 10.74 5.41
CA ALA A 495 28.22 10.67 6.84
C ALA A 495 26.77 10.22 7.10
N ALA A 496 25.81 10.66 6.28
CA ALA A 496 24.42 10.25 6.39
C ALA A 496 24.26 8.73 6.19
N ALA A 497 24.85 8.18 5.13
CA ALA A 497 24.81 6.76 4.83
C ALA A 497 25.51 5.93 5.92
N GLN A 498 26.68 6.38 6.38
CA GLN A 498 27.43 5.71 7.46
C GLN A 498 26.65 5.70 8.79
N THR A 499 26.00 6.81 9.15
CA THR A 499 25.17 6.89 10.36
C THR A 499 23.95 5.98 10.26
N GLY A 500 23.28 5.95 9.10
CA GLY A 500 22.16 5.05 8.85
C GLY A 500 22.55 3.57 8.91
N ALA A 501 23.70 3.20 8.33
CA ALA A 501 24.24 1.84 8.41
C ALA A 501 24.58 1.45 9.86
N LYS A 502 25.20 2.36 10.62
CA LYS A 502 25.50 2.14 12.04
C LYS A 502 24.24 1.95 12.89
N TRP A 503 23.19 2.73 12.62
CA TRP A 503 21.90 2.57 13.26
C TRP A 503 21.27 1.22 12.92
N LEU A 504 21.27 0.84 11.64
CA LEU A 504 20.71 -0.43 11.21
C LEU A 504 21.46 -1.62 11.85
N HIS A 505 22.78 -1.54 11.92
CA HIS A 505 23.62 -2.54 12.60
C HIS A 505 23.28 -2.66 14.10
N SER A 506 22.98 -1.55 14.79
CA SER A 506 22.68 -1.60 16.23
C SER A 506 21.33 -2.24 16.58
N LEU A 507 20.46 -2.45 15.59
CA LEU A 507 19.13 -3.05 15.77
C LEU A 507 19.10 -4.58 15.69
N GLN A 508 20.20 -5.25 15.35
CA GLN A 508 20.16 -6.71 15.14
C GLN A 508 19.72 -7.45 16.41
N ASN A 509 18.70 -8.28 16.29
CA ASN A 509 18.18 -9.08 17.38
C ASN A 509 19.14 -10.22 17.77
N ARG A 510 18.88 -10.86 18.91
CA ARG A 510 19.72 -11.96 19.44
C ARG A 510 19.71 -13.20 18.55
N ASP A 511 18.63 -13.44 17.84
CA ASP A 511 18.48 -14.53 16.86
C ASP A 511 19.23 -14.28 15.55
N GLY A 512 19.73 -13.07 15.33
CA GLY A 512 20.47 -12.67 14.13
C GLY A 512 19.62 -11.95 13.09
N GLY A 513 18.30 -11.88 13.26
CA GLY A 513 17.41 -11.16 12.36
C GLY A 513 17.21 -9.69 12.75
N TRP A 514 16.33 -9.03 12.01
CA TRP A 514 15.82 -7.67 12.25
C TRP A 514 14.30 -7.66 12.17
N GLY A 515 13.69 -6.81 12.99
CA GLY A 515 12.31 -6.36 12.82
C GLY A 515 12.24 -4.91 12.35
N GLY A 516 11.06 -4.29 12.42
CA GLY A 516 10.85 -2.91 11.95
C GLY A 516 11.55 -1.81 12.76
N ASP A 517 11.85 -2.07 14.03
CA ASP A 517 12.58 -1.17 14.95
C ASP A 517 13.24 -1.96 16.10
N ALA A 518 13.92 -1.29 17.03
CA ALA A 518 14.46 -1.89 18.25
C ALA A 518 13.40 -2.71 19.00
N HIS A 519 13.80 -3.92 19.42
CA HIS A 519 12.96 -4.86 20.20
C HIS A 519 11.70 -5.39 19.48
N THR A 520 11.52 -5.08 18.20
CA THR A 520 10.48 -5.73 17.40
C THR A 520 10.92 -7.14 16.96
N PRO A 521 10.00 -8.12 16.84
CA PRO A 521 10.36 -9.48 16.41
C PRO A 521 10.98 -9.51 15.02
N SER A 522 11.91 -10.44 14.80
CA SER A 522 12.53 -10.61 13.49
C SER A 522 11.60 -11.28 12.48
N SER A 523 11.69 -10.83 11.22
CA SER A 523 10.98 -11.37 10.07
C SER A 523 11.94 -11.68 8.92
N VAL A 524 11.46 -12.40 7.89
CA VAL A 524 12.25 -12.61 6.66
C VAL A 524 12.42 -11.29 5.92
N GLU A 525 11.37 -10.48 5.85
CA GLU A 525 11.30 -9.24 5.10
C GLU A 525 12.30 -8.20 5.64
N GLU A 526 12.16 -7.77 6.89
CA GLU A 526 13.04 -6.78 7.50
C GLU A 526 14.49 -7.26 7.62
N THR A 527 14.71 -8.56 7.91
CA THR A 527 16.07 -9.11 7.92
C THR A 527 16.72 -9.07 6.54
N ALA A 528 16.00 -9.44 5.49
CA ALA A 528 16.52 -9.40 4.13
C ALA A 528 16.90 -7.98 3.70
N LEU A 529 16.03 -7.01 3.99
CA LEU A 529 16.28 -5.60 3.74
C LEU A 529 17.53 -5.09 4.49
N ALA A 530 17.65 -5.44 5.76
CA ALA A 530 18.76 -5.00 6.60
C ALA A 530 20.10 -5.60 6.14
N VAL A 531 20.12 -6.91 5.87
CA VAL A 531 21.31 -7.63 5.42
C VAL A 531 21.80 -7.12 4.06
N GLU A 532 20.89 -6.91 3.09
CA GLU A 532 21.26 -6.35 1.79
C GLU A 532 21.86 -4.95 1.93
N ALA A 533 21.27 -4.09 2.78
CA ALA A 533 21.77 -2.74 3.01
C ALA A 533 23.14 -2.72 3.71
N LEU A 534 23.40 -3.60 4.68
CA LEU A 534 24.70 -3.67 5.36
C LEU A 534 25.80 -4.21 4.43
N MET A 535 25.51 -5.24 3.62
CA MET A 535 26.47 -5.74 2.61
C MET A 535 26.87 -4.66 1.60
N ALA A 536 25.95 -3.74 1.29
CA ALA A 536 26.20 -2.66 0.34
C ALA A 536 27.19 -1.59 0.83
N MET A 537 27.41 -1.49 2.14
CA MET A 537 28.27 -0.47 2.73
C MET A 537 29.76 -0.82 2.65
N ASP A 538 30.11 -2.07 2.34
CA ASP A 538 31.47 -2.58 2.14
C ASP A 538 32.45 -2.23 3.29
N ASP A 539 31.94 -2.24 4.52
CA ASP A 539 32.73 -2.04 5.74
C ASP A 539 32.80 -3.36 6.52
N ALA A 540 34.03 -3.83 6.73
CA ALA A 540 34.32 -5.09 7.39
C ALA A 540 33.80 -5.16 8.84
N ALA A 541 33.54 -4.02 9.47
CA ALA A 541 32.92 -3.95 10.79
C ALA A 541 31.54 -4.61 10.83
N TRP A 542 30.84 -4.69 9.70
CA TRP A 542 29.50 -5.26 9.60
C TRP A 542 29.49 -6.76 9.29
N ASN A 543 30.64 -7.37 8.96
CA ASN A 543 30.73 -8.77 8.54
C ASN A 543 30.08 -9.74 9.53
N PRO A 544 30.31 -9.66 10.86
CA PRO A 544 29.67 -10.58 11.80
C PRO A 544 28.14 -10.46 11.84
N ALA A 545 27.62 -9.22 11.69
CA ALA A 545 26.19 -9.00 11.65
C ALA A 545 25.57 -9.54 10.36
N ILE A 546 26.24 -9.35 9.22
CA ILE A 546 25.84 -9.89 7.91
C ILE A 546 25.79 -11.42 7.97
N GLU A 547 26.82 -12.09 8.48
CA GLU A 547 26.87 -13.56 8.58
C GLU A 547 25.74 -14.12 9.46
N ARG A 548 25.45 -13.46 10.60
CA ARG A 548 24.31 -13.82 11.46
C ARG A 548 22.96 -13.62 10.78
N GLY A 549 22.80 -12.54 10.02
CA GLY A 549 21.58 -12.27 9.26
C GLY A 549 21.35 -13.26 8.13
N LEU A 550 22.41 -13.61 7.38
CA LEU A 550 22.36 -14.66 6.36
C LEU A 550 22.04 -16.03 6.97
N THR A 551 22.62 -16.35 8.12
CA THR A 551 22.31 -17.58 8.86
C THR A 551 20.83 -17.62 9.25
N TYR A 552 20.30 -16.53 9.82
CA TYR A 552 18.89 -16.40 10.15
C TYR A 552 18.01 -16.63 8.92
N LEU A 553 18.25 -15.89 7.82
CA LEU A 553 17.43 -16.01 6.61
C LEU A 553 17.40 -17.43 6.07
N ALA A 554 18.57 -18.07 5.97
CA ALA A 554 18.66 -19.40 5.40
C ALA A 554 17.99 -20.46 6.27
N GLN A 555 18.08 -20.35 7.61
CA GLN A 555 17.35 -21.22 8.54
C GLN A 555 15.83 -21.02 8.42
N ARG A 556 15.37 -19.77 8.40
CA ARG A 556 13.93 -19.47 8.28
C ARG A 556 13.34 -19.95 6.96
N ILE A 557 14.09 -19.85 5.86
CA ILE A 557 13.67 -20.37 4.55
C ILE A 557 13.67 -21.91 4.54
N HIS A 558 14.63 -22.54 5.20
CA HIS A 558 14.62 -24.00 5.39
C HIS A 558 13.36 -24.46 6.16
N GLU A 559 12.93 -23.71 7.16
CA GLU A 559 11.72 -23.95 7.96
C GLU A 559 10.42 -23.58 7.22
N GLY A 560 10.50 -22.99 6.02
CA GLY A 560 9.32 -22.58 5.24
C GLY A 560 8.69 -21.26 5.67
N ALA A 561 9.37 -20.46 6.49
CA ALA A 561 8.83 -19.19 6.99
C ALA A 561 8.56 -18.16 5.88
N HIS A 562 9.24 -18.25 4.74
CA HIS A 562 9.02 -17.38 3.57
C HIS A 562 7.66 -17.60 2.90
N LEU A 563 6.95 -18.69 3.23
CA LEU A 563 5.57 -18.92 2.77
C LEU A 563 4.53 -18.16 3.62
N THR A 564 4.97 -17.48 4.68
CA THR A 564 4.11 -16.76 5.62
C THR A 564 4.53 -15.30 5.70
N ALA A 565 3.92 -14.44 4.87
CA ALA A 565 4.22 -13.01 4.83
C ALA A 565 3.87 -12.23 6.11
N THR A 566 4.73 -11.30 6.50
CA THR A 566 4.54 -10.40 7.64
C THR A 566 3.69 -9.20 7.24
N PRO A 567 2.76 -8.70 8.09
CA PRO A 567 1.95 -7.50 7.79
C PRO A 567 2.76 -6.22 7.94
N ILE A 568 3.65 -5.99 6.98
CA ILE A 568 4.49 -4.78 6.90
C ILE A 568 3.92 -3.75 5.94
N GLY A 569 2.95 -4.13 5.11
CA GLY A 569 2.31 -3.23 4.16
C GLY A 569 1.37 -2.28 4.87
N PHE A 570 1.45 -1.01 4.52
CA PHE A 570 0.47 -0.01 4.93
C PHE A 570 -0.25 0.57 3.72
N TYR A 571 -1.53 0.29 3.63
CA TYR A 571 -2.46 1.08 2.83
C TYR A 571 -2.82 2.35 3.60
N PHE A 572 -3.14 3.42 2.86
CA PHE A 572 -3.39 4.79 3.32
C PHE A 572 -3.70 4.95 4.83
N ALA A 573 -2.90 5.77 5.52
CA ALA A 573 -3.15 6.24 6.89
C ALA A 573 -3.51 5.13 7.92
N LYS A 574 -2.69 4.07 7.98
CA LYS A 574 -2.68 3.00 9.00
C LYS A 574 -3.66 1.83 8.77
N LEU A 575 -3.82 1.39 7.52
CA LEU A 575 -4.51 0.15 7.19
C LEU A 575 -3.50 -0.93 6.80
N TRP A 576 -3.43 -2.01 7.58
CA TRP A 576 -2.42 -3.05 7.35
C TRP A 576 -2.78 -4.01 6.23
N TYR A 577 -1.76 -4.48 5.51
CA TYR A 577 -1.83 -5.66 4.66
C TYR A 577 -0.50 -6.45 4.71
N PHE A 578 -0.55 -7.72 4.30
CA PHE A 578 0.63 -8.48 3.90
C PHE A 578 0.49 -8.92 2.44
N GLU A 579 1.63 -9.13 1.78
CA GLU A 579 1.68 -9.62 0.40
C GLU A 579 2.59 -10.84 0.32
N GLN A 580 2.08 -11.92 -0.27
CA GLN A 580 2.74 -13.22 -0.42
C GLN A 580 4.15 -13.11 -1.05
N CYS A 581 4.37 -12.25 -2.03
CA CYS A 581 5.65 -12.10 -2.71
C CYS A 581 6.70 -11.31 -1.91
N TYR A 582 6.35 -10.59 -0.83
CA TYR A 582 7.32 -9.80 -0.05
C TYR A 582 8.46 -10.64 0.54
N PRO A 583 8.20 -11.71 1.32
CA PRO A 583 9.28 -12.54 1.83
C PRO A 583 10.09 -13.23 0.72
N LEU A 584 9.43 -13.59 -0.39
CA LEU A 584 10.07 -14.23 -1.55
C LEU A 584 11.07 -13.30 -2.24
N THR A 585 10.62 -12.10 -2.59
CA THR A 585 11.41 -11.12 -3.35
C THR A 585 12.54 -10.52 -2.51
N PHE A 586 12.25 -10.10 -1.27
CA PHE A 586 13.29 -9.56 -0.40
C PHE A 586 14.29 -10.65 -0.01
N GLY A 587 13.82 -11.84 0.39
CA GLY A 587 14.67 -12.96 0.75
C GLY A 587 15.60 -13.40 -0.39
N LEU A 588 15.08 -13.51 -1.62
CA LEU A 588 15.88 -13.87 -2.79
C LEU A 588 16.95 -12.81 -3.10
N SER A 589 16.60 -11.52 -3.04
CA SER A 589 17.54 -10.41 -3.26
C SER A 589 18.71 -10.45 -2.26
N ALA A 590 18.40 -10.64 -0.98
CA ALA A 590 19.39 -10.68 0.09
C ALA A 590 20.28 -11.92 0.00
N LEU A 591 19.71 -13.12 -0.20
CA LEU A 591 20.49 -14.34 -0.31
C LEU A 591 21.32 -14.40 -1.59
N GLY A 592 20.80 -13.92 -2.71
CA GLY A 592 21.55 -13.77 -3.96
C GLY A 592 22.78 -12.88 -3.79
N SER A 593 22.60 -11.74 -3.11
CA SER A 593 23.71 -10.85 -2.72
C SER A 593 24.66 -11.54 -1.73
N GLY A 594 24.12 -12.31 -0.78
CA GLY A 594 24.87 -13.07 0.22
C GLY A 594 25.81 -14.09 -0.39
N VAL A 595 25.39 -14.84 -1.42
CA VAL A 595 26.26 -15.79 -2.11
C VAL A 595 27.45 -15.07 -2.75
N ARG A 596 27.22 -13.95 -3.46
CA ARG A 596 28.32 -13.15 -4.01
C ARG A 596 29.24 -12.60 -2.94
N TRP A 597 28.69 -12.11 -1.84
CA TRP A 597 29.45 -11.56 -0.73
C TRP A 597 30.33 -12.62 -0.05
N LEU A 598 29.82 -13.85 0.14
CA LEU A 598 30.58 -14.97 0.70
C LEU A 598 31.69 -15.49 -0.23
N ASN A 599 31.59 -15.22 -1.54
CA ASN A 599 32.58 -15.60 -2.55
C ASN A 599 33.73 -14.60 -2.70
N ARG A 600 33.56 -13.38 -2.18
CA ARG A 600 34.67 -12.44 -1.96
C ARG A 600 35.44 -12.86 -0.72
#